data_AF-A0A1I7U9J8-F1
#
_entry.id   AF-A0A1I7U9J8-F1
#
_cell.length_a   1.000
_cell.length_b   1.000
_cell.length_c   1.000
_cell.angle_alpha   90.00
_cell.angle_beta   90.00
_cell.angle_gamma   90.00
#
_symmetry.space_group_name_H-M   'P 1'
#
loop_
_entity.id
_entity.type
_entity.pdbx_description
1 polymer ?
#
loop_
_entity_poly.entity_id
_entity_poly.type
_entity_poly.pdbx_seq_one_letter_code
_entity_poly.pdbx_strand_id
1 'polypeptide(L)'
;MHIAFITTLAEYIGFVISFIANMTLILLISTRTPPNFGSYKYLMLWFAAFSLWYSVIDVLAQPSMHSYHNGFIVFCTSWFKYDPILAPIIISKL
;
A
#
# COMPACT_ATOMS: atom_id res chain seq x y z
N MET A 1 -15.74 -10.01 -16.84
CA MET A 1 -14.43 -10.65 -16.57
C MET A 1 -13.24 -9.77 -16.93
N HIS A 2 -13.25 -9.06 -18.07
CA HIS A 2 -12.10 -8.24 -18.50
C HIS A 2 -11.74 -7.07 -17.56
N ILE A 3 -12.74 -6.39 -16.98
CA ILE A 3 -12.55 -5.20 -16.13
C ILE A 3 -11.87 -5.57 -14.80
N ALA A 4 -12.28 -6.67 -14.17
CA ALA A 4 -11.70 -7.14 -12.92
C ALA A 4 -10.23 -7.57 -13.08
N PHE A 5 -9.86 -8.14 -14.22
CA PHE A 5 -8.47 -8.49 -14.51
C PHE A 5 -7.58 -7.25 -14.64
N ILE A 6 -8.08 -6.20 -15.31
CA ILE A 6 -7.34 -4.94 -15.51
C ILE A 6 -7.08 -4.25 -14.17
N THR A 7 -8.06 -4.19 -13.27
CA THR A 7 -7.89 -3.54 -11.96
C THR A 7 -6.90 -4.30 -11.07
N THR A 8 -6.96 -5.63 -11.03
CA THR A 8 -5.97 -6.44 -10.29
C THR A 8 -4.56 -6.31 -10.83
N LEU A 9 -4.41 -6.17 -12.16
CA LEU A 9 -3.11 -5.97 -12.79
C LEU A 9 -2.55 -4.58 -12.45
N ALA A 10 -3.40 -3.55 -12.50
CA ALA A 10 -3.03 -2.18 -12.14
C ALA A 10 -2.58 -2.06 -10.67
N GLU A 11 -3.29 -2.72 -9.76
CA GLU A 11 -2.94 -2.78 -8.33
C GLU A 11 -1.56 -3.43 -8.12
N TYR A 12 -1.29 -4.57 -8.77
CA TYR A 12 0.00 -5.24 -8.66
C TYR A 12 1.16 -4.39 -9.23
N ILE A 13 0.94 -3.75 -10.38
CA ILE A 13 1.92 -2.84 -10.98
C ILE A 13 2.16 -1.62 -10.08
N GLY A 14 1.10 -1.04 -9.53
CA GLY A 14 1.17 0.09 -8.60
C GLY A 14 1.95 -0.25 -7.33
N PHE A 15 1.77 -1.45 -6.80
CA PHE A 15 2.56 -1.96 -5.68
C PHE A 15 4.05 -2.08 -6.04
N VAL A 16 4.38 -2.73 -7.16
CA VAL A 16 5.77 -2.92 -7.59
C VAL A 16 6.48 -1.58 -7.77
N ILE A 17 5.82 -0.61 -8.41
CA ILE A 17 6.35 0.75 -8.59
C ILE A 17 6.58 1.42 -7.24
N SER A 18 5.59 1.37 -6.34
CA SER A 18 5.67 1.99 -5.01
C SER A 18 6.78 1.36 -4.16
N PHE A 19 6.94 0.04 -4.21
CA PHE A 19 8.00 -0.67 -3.50
C PHE A 19 9.38 -0.27 -4.01
N ILE A 20 9.58 -0.25 -5.34
CA ILE A 20 10.86 0.16 -5.95
C ILE A 20 11.16 1.63 -5.67
N ALA A 21 10.17 2.52 -5.77
CA ALA A 21 10.35 3.94 -5.52
C ALA A 21 10.76 4.23 -4.07
N ASN A 22 10.06 3.63 -3.10
CA ASN A 22 10.39 3.82 -1.69
C ASN A 22 11.74 3.17 -1.31
N MET A 23 12.08 2.01 -1.90
CA MET A 23 13.42 1.41 -1.73
C MET A 23 14.52 2.31 -2.30
N THR A 24 14.31 2.87 -3.49
CA THR A 24 15.24 3.82 -4.11
C THR A 24 15.43 5.07 -3.25
N LEU A 25 14.35 5.57 -2.65
CA LEU A 25 14.37 6.73 -1.77
C LEU A 25 15.20 6.48 -0.50
N ILE A 26 15.09 5.29 0.10
CA ILE A 26 15.94 4.88 1.25
C ILE A 26 17.42 4.78 0.83
N LEU A 27 17.71 4.15 -0.32
CA LEU A 27 19.07 4.05 -0.84
C LEU A 27 19.68 5.43 -1.10
N LEU A 28 18.88 6.36 -1.64
CA LEU A 28 19.33 7.72 -1.93
C LEU A 28 19.61 8.51 -0.65
N ILE A 29 18.76 8.39 0.38
CA ILE A 29 19.00 8.99 1.71
C ILE A 29 20.26 8.38 2.36
N SER A 30 20.47 7.08 2.19
CA SER A 30 21.66 6.42 2.74
C SER A 30 22.95 6.88 2.06
N THR A 31 22.96 6.96 0.72
CA THR A 31 24.16 7.20 -0.08
C THR A 31 24.50 8.67 -0.31
N ARG A 32 23.50 9.56 -0.36
CA ARG A 32 23.69 10.96 -0.77
C ARG A 32 23.44 12.00 0.32
N THR A 33 23.04 11.63 1.53
CA THR A 33 22.83 12.63 2.59
C THR A 33 24.18 13.16 3.11
N PRO A 34 24.49 14.46 2.89
CA PRO A 34 25.67 15.07 3.48
C PRO A 34 25.46 15.27 4.99
N PRO A 35 26.53 15.27 5.81
CA PRO A 35 26.47 15.30 7.26
C PRO A 35 25.77 16.55 7.86
N ASN A 36 25.56 17.60 7.06
CA ASN A 36 24.90 18.84 7.46
C ASN A 36 23.38 18.72 7.66
N PHE A 37 22.74 17.64 7.22
CA PHE A 37 21.29 17.40 7.41
C PHE A 37 20.99 16.43 8.56
N GLY A 38 21.80 16.47 9.64
CA GLY A 38 21.76 15.51 10.75
C GLY A 38 20.35 15.12 11.22
N SER A 39 19.50 16.09 11.59
CA SER A 39 18.12 15.81 12.03
C SER A 39 17.12 15.56 10.89
N TYR A 40 17.27 16.25 9.77
CA TYR A 40 16.34 16.13 8.64
C TYR A 40 16.43 14.75 7.95
N LYS A 41 17.62 14.13 7.99
CA LYS A 41 17.85 12.76 7.51
C LYS A 41 16.91 11.75 8.16
N TYR A 42 16.72 11.85 9.48
CA TYR A 42 15.85 10.93 10.21
C TYR A 42 14.39 11.11 9.82
N LEU A 43 13.94 12.35 9.61
CA LEU A 43 12.57 12.62 9.16
C LEU A 43 12.29 12.01 7.78
N MET A 44 13.22 12.19 6.83
CA MET A 44 13.10 11.61 5.48
C MET A 44 13.12 10.07 5.52
N LEU A 45 13.96 9.48 6.37
CA LEU A 45 14.02 8.02 6.54
C LEU A 45 12.72 7.47 7.13
N TRP A 46 12.17 8.15 8.15
CA TRP A 46 10.89 7.79 8.75
C TRP A 46 9.75 7.88 7.73
N PHE A 47 9.70 8.95 6.94
CA PHE A 47 8.69 9.08 5.88
C PHE A 47 8.79 7.93 4.86
N ALA A 48 10.00 7.58 4.43
CA ALA A 48 10.23 6.47 3.51
C ALA A 48 9.81 5.11 4.12
N ALA A 49 10.11 4.90 5.41
CA ALA A 49 9.73 3.69 6.13
C ALA A 49 8.21 3.55 6.28
N PHE A 50 7.52 4.64 6.62
CA PHE A 50 6.05 4.67 6.67
C PHE A 50 5.43 4.41 5.30
N SER A 51 6.01 4.96 4.22
CA SER A 51 5.53 4.71 2.86
C SER A 51 5.74 3.25 2.41
N LEU A 52 6.84 2.60 2.80
CA LEU A 52 7.00 1.15 2.60
C LEU A 52 5.96 0.35 3.38
N TRP A 53 5.76 0.70 4.66
CA TRP A 53 4.74 0.08 5.51
C TRP A 53 3.35 0.20 4.91
N TYR A 54 3.00 1.38 4.42
CA TYR A 54 1.74 1.64 3.73
C TYR A 54 1.60 0.76 2.49
N SER A 55 2.64 0.62 1.68
CA SER A 55 2.64 -0.24 0.49
C SER A 55 2.41 -1.73 0.85
N VAL A 56 2.88 -2.18 2.01
CA VAL A 56 2.62 -3.55 2.51
C VAL A 56 1.16 -3.69 2.93
N ILE A 57 0.62 -2.71 3.65
CA ILE A 57 -0.80 -2.68 4.06
C ILE A 57 -1.71 -2.68 2.83
N ASP A 58 -1.34 -1.95 1.78
CA ASP A 58 -2.09 -1.87 0.52
C ASP A 58 -2.24 -3.25 -0.16
N VAL A 59 -1.15 -4.02 -0.22
CA VAL A 59 -1.18 -5.42 -0.71
C VAL A 59 -1.94 -6.35 0.22
N LEU A 60 -1.82 -6.16 1.54
CA LEU A 60 -2.58 -6.97 2.49
C LEU A 60 -4.08 -6.72 2.37
N ALA A 61 -4.49 -5.47 2.15
CA ALA A 61 -5.89 -5.09 2.04
C ALA A 61 -6.56 -5.66 0.78
N GLN A 62 -5.79 -5.89 -0.31
CA GLN A 62 -6.29 -6.32 -1.62
C GLN A 62 -7.66 -5.68 -1.95
N PRO A 63 -7.73 -4.34 -1.99
CA PRO A 63 -8.99 -3.66 -2.25
C PRO A 63 -9.30 -3.74 -3.75
N SER A 64 -10.02 -4.77 -4.18
CA SER A 64 -10.47 -4.88 -5.56
C SER A 64 -11.60 -3.88 -5.80
N MET A 65 -11.30 -2.82 -6.54
CA MET A 65 -12.28 -1.78 -6.88
C MET A 65 -12.98 -2.13 -8.18
N HIS A 66 -14.29 -2.36 -8.13
CA HIS A 66 -15.12 -2.55 -9.31
C HIS A 66 -15.95 -1.29 -9.57
N SER A 67 -15.56 -0.53 -10.60
CA SER A 67 -16.31 0.64 -11.05
C SER A 67 -17.30 0.24 -12.14
N TYR A 68 -18.59 0.47 -11.91
CA TYR A 68 -19.65 0.27 -12.90
C TYR A 68 -20.42 1.58 -13.12
N HIS A 69 -20.35 2.09 -14.34
CA HIS A 69 -21.00 3.31 -14.81
C HIS A 69 -20.62 4.58 -14.01
N ASN A 70 -21.43 5.00 -13.04
CA ASN A 70 -21.25 6.23 -12.26
C ASN A 70 -21.07 5.95 -10.75
N GLY A 71 -20.83 4.68 -10.40
CA GLY A 71 -20.58 4.22 -9.03
C GLY A 71 -19.36 3.30 -8.98
N PHE A 72 -18.67 3.34 -7.84
CA PHE A 72 -17.55 2.46 -7.54
C PHE A 72 -17.91 1.63 -6.31
N ILE A 73 -17.60 0.34 -6.37
CA ILE A 73 -17.75 -0.56 -5.23
C ILE A 73 -16.37 -1.11 -4.91
N VAL A 74 -15.89 -0.85 -3.70
CA VAL A 74 -14.60 -1.31 -3.21
C VAL A 74 -14.83 -2.56 -2.38
N PHE A 75 -14.26 -3.69 -2.81
CA PHE A 75 -14.33 -4.94 -2.08
C PHE A 75 -12.94 -5.31 -1.57
N CYS A 76 -12.76 -5.39 -0.26
CA CYS A 76 -11.53 -5.95 0.30
C CYS A 76 -11.61 -7.48 0.20
N THR A 77 -10.77 -8.07 -0.65
CA THR A 77 -10.57 -9.53 -0.74
C THR A 77 -9.40 -9.99 0.12
N SER A 78 -8.98 -9.17 1.09
CA SER A 78 -7.91 -9.47 2.03
C SER A 78 -8.10 -10.84 2.68
N TRP A 79 -6.97 -11.55 2.85
CA TRP A 79 -6.89 -12.84 3.54
C TRP A 79 -7.46 -12.77 4.97
N PHE A 80 -7.41 -11.60 5.58
CA PHE A 80 -7.86 -11.33 6.95
C PHE A 80 -9.38 -11.43 7.15
N LYS A 81 -10.15 -11.48 6.05
CA LYS A 81 -11.61 -11.65 6.10
C LYS A 81 -12.03 -13.06 6.53
N TYR A 82 -11.10 -14.02 6.47
CA TYR A 82 -11.29 -15.41 6.89
C TYR A 82 -10.77 -15.71 8.31
N ASP A 83 -10.22 -14.72 9.01
CA ASP A 83 -9.82 -14.90 10.41
C ASP A 83 -11.07 -14.95 11.31
N PRO A 84 -11.30 -16.07 12.05
CA PRO A 84 -12.54 -16.31 12.79
C PRO A 84 -12.76 -15.30 13.94
N ILE A 85 -11.72 -14.58 14.36
CA ILE A 85 -11.76 -13.62 15.46
C ILE A 85 -11.98 -12.19 14.96
N LEU A 86 -11.38 -11.82 13.83
CA LEU A 86 -11.31 -10.42 13.37
C LEU A 86 -12.46 -10.08 12.41
N ALA A 87 -12.92 -11.04 11.61
CA ALA A 87 -14.07 -10.90 10.74
C ALA A 87 -15.35 -10.41 11.46
N PRO A 88 -15.77 -10.98 12.62
CA PRO A 88 -16.99 -10.51 13.31
C PRO A 88 -16.83 -9.11 13.94
N ILE A 89 -15.61 -8.71 14.32
CA ILE A 89 -15.35 -7.40 14.92
C ILE A 89 -15.47 -6.29 13.87
N ILE A 90 -14.94 -6.53 12.66
CA ILE A 90 -14.97 -5.56 11.56
C ILE A 90 -16.40 -5.43 11.01
N ILE A 91 -17.15 -6.53 10.90
CA ILE A 91 -18.53 -6.53 10.38
C ILE A 91 -19.52 -5.92 11.38
N SER A 92 -19.32 -6.07 12.69
CA SER A 92 -20.22 -5.47 13.70
C SER A 92 -20.03 -3.96 13.91
N LYS A 93 -18.94 -3.40 13.39
CA LYS A 93 -18.54 -1.99 13.52
C LYS A 93 -18.73 -1.18 12.24
N LEU A 94 -19.19 -1.81 11.16
CA LEU A 94 -19.58 -1.18 9.90
C LEU A 94 -21.11 -1.02 9.87
#